data_AF-A0A814YQ35-F1
#
_entry.id   AF-A0A814YQ35-F1
#
_cell.length_a   1.000
_cell.length_b   1.000
_cell.length_c   1.000
_cell.angle_alpha   90.00
_cell.angle_beta   90.00
_cell.angle_gamma   90.00
#
_symmetry.space_group_name_H-M   'P 1'
#
loop_
_entity.id
_entity.type
_entity.pdbx_description
1 polymer ?
#
loop_
_entity_poly.entity_id
_entity_poly.type
_entity_poly.pdbx_seq_one_letter_code
_entity_poly.pdbx_strand_id
1 'polypeptide(L)' 'MKFDEVARNYSEDKARHGGDLGWMTRGSMVGEFQDAAFALPVSTLAKPVISSLVKTKFGYHLIMVEGKK' A
#
# COMPACT_ATOMS: atom_id res chain seq x y z
N MET A 1 -8.27 -1.76 14.53
CA MET A 1 -8.70 -1.75 13.13
C MET A 1 -7.56 -2.29 12.30
N LYS A 2 -7.80 -3.34 11.51
CA LYS A 2 -6.76 -3.94 10.67
C LYS A 2 -6.65 -3.20 9.33
N PHE A 3 -5.47 -3.25 8.70
CA PHE A 3 -5.24 -2.57 7.43
C PHE A 3 -6.22 -3.04 6.34
N ASP A 4 -6.51 -4.35 6.28
CA ASP A 4 -7.43 -4.94 5.32
C ASP A 4 -8.88 -4.50 5.53
N GLU A 5 -9.30 -4.27 6.78
CA GLU A 5 -10.63 -3.72 7.10
C GLU A 5 -10.75 -2.27 6.65
N VAL A 6 -9.73 -1.44 6.89
CA VAL A 6 -9.70 -0.04 6.44
C VAL A 6 -9.71 0.01 4.92
N ALA A 7 -8.91 -0.81 4.25
CA ALA A 7 -8.89 -0.88 2.80
C ALA A 7 -10.23 -1.36 2.22
N ARG A 8 -10.91 -2.33 2.85
CA ARG A 8 -12.27 -2.74 2.43
C ARG A 8 -13.31 -1.63 2.52
N ASN A 9 -13.19 -0.76 3.52
CA ASN A 9 -14.18 0.28 3.80
C ASN A 9 -13.92 1.59 3.06
N TYR A 10 -12.65 1.94 2.81
CA TYR A 10 -12.25 3.25 2.31
C TYR A 10 -11.44 3.22 1.01
N SER A 11 -10.86 2.09 0.63
CA SER A 11 -10.09 2.05 -0.63
C SER A 11 -11.04 2.07 -1.81
N GLU A 12 -10.74 2.92 -2.80
CA GLU A 12 -11.43 2.90 -4.09
C GLU A 12 -10.78 1.89 -5.06
N ASP A 13 -9.59 1.37 -4.71
CA ASP A 13 -8.85 0.36 -5.47
C ASP A 13 -8.69 -0.93 -4.66
N LYS A 14 -8.94 -2.09 -5.28
CA LYS A 14 -8.81 -3.44 -4.67
C LYS A 14 -9.46 -3.60 -3.29
N ALA A 15 -10.51 -2.82 -2.98
CA ALA A 15 -11.21 -2.84 -1.69
C ALA A 15 -11.64 -4.25 -1.28
N ARG A 16 -12.24 -5.00 -2.21
CA ARG A 16 -12.70 -6.39 -1.97
C ARG A 16 -11.59 -7.35 -1.55
N HIS A 17 -10.35 -7.07 -1.95
CA HIS A 17 -9.17 -7.85 -1.59
C HIS A 17 -8.40 -7.24 -0.40
N GLY A 18 -8.97 -6.29 0.34
CA GLY A 18 -8.30 -5.65 1.46
C GLY A 18 -7.14 -4.75 1.02
N GLY A 19 -7.18 -4.22 -0.20
CA GLY A 19 -6.11 -3.36 -0.74
C GLY A 19 -4.86 -4.11 -1.19
N ASP A 20 -4.92 -5.45 -1.27
CA ASP A 20 -3.80 -6.26 -1.75
C ASP A 20 -3.58 -6.07 -3.26
N LEU A 21 -2.38 -5.60 -3.60
CA LEU A 21 -1.90 -5.39 -4.97
C LEU A 21 -1.01 -6.53 -5.48
N GLY A 22 -0.63 -7.48 -4.61
CA GLY A 22 0.32 -8.54 -4.91
C GLY A 22 1.75 -8.05 -5.11
N TRP A 23 2.56 -8.86 -5.81
CA TRP A 23 3.95 -8.51 -6.10
C TRP A 23 4.04 -7.49 -7.23
N MET A 24 4.60 -6.33 -6.92
CA MET A 24 4.83 -5.25 -7.88
C MET A 24 6.31 -5.11 -8.20
N THR A 25 6.63 -5.03 -9.50
CA THR A 25 8.00 -4.82 -9.98
C THR A 25 8.33 -3.33 -10.05
N ARG A 26 9.61 -2.96 -9.86
CA ARG A 26 10.05 -1.58 -10.08
C ARG A 26 9.69 -1.14 -11.51
N GLY A 27 9.01 0.00 -11.63
CA GLY A 27 8.52 0.57 -12.88
C GLY A 27 7.04 0.31 -13.16
N SER A 28 6.36 -0.58 -12.42
CA SER A 28 4.91 -0.83 -12.61
C SER A 28 4.01 0.11 -11.80
N MET A 29 4.58 0.95 -10.94
CA MET A 29 3.86 1.91 -10.09
C MET A 29 4.29 3.34 -10.41
N VAL A 30 3.41 4.31 -10.11
CA VAL A 30 3.77 5.74 -10.21
C VAL A 30 4.91 6.05 -9.26
N GLY A 31 5.79 6.97 -9.65
CA GLY A 31 7.06 7.23 -8.97
C GLY A 31 6.89 7.49 -7.47
N GLU A 32 5.94 8.34 -7.10
CA GLU A 32 5.69 8.70 -5.70
C GLU A 32 5.19 7.52 -4.86
N PHE A 33 4.32 6.68 -5.44
CA PHE A 33 3.87 5.45 -4.79
C PHE A 33 5.02 4.46 -4.62
N GLN A 34 5.80 4.29 -5.69
CA GLN A 34 6.93 3.38 -5.72
C GLN A 34 7.96 3.76 -4.66
N ASP A 35 8.35 5.04 -4.60
CA ASP A 35 9.39 5.50 -3.70
C ASP A 35 8.96 5.33 -2.24
N ALA A 36 7.70 5.63 -1.92
CA ALA A 36 7.14 5.37 -0.61
C ALA A 36 7.09 3.88 -0.26
N ALA A 37 6.66 3.02 -1.19
CA ALA A 37 6.67 1.56 -0.98
C ALA A 37 8.09 1.03 -0.74
N PHE A 38 9.07 1.46 -1.53
CA PHE A 38 10.46 1.03 -1.35
C PHE A 38 11.12 1.61 -0.10
N ALA A 39 10.67 2.75 0.43
CA ALA A 39 11.17 3.31 1.68
C ALA A 39 10.66 2.56 2.93
N LEU A 40 9.48 1.93 2.85
CA LEU A 40 8.87 1.26 4.01
C LEU A 40 9.53 -0.09 4.34
N PRO A 41 9.81 -0.42 5.61
CA PRO A 41 10.24 -1.77 5.96
C PRO A 41 9.12 -2.80 5.68
N VAL A 42 9.52 -4.05 5.45
CA VAL A 42 8.55 -5.16 5.35
C VAL A 42 7.84 -5.32 6.70
N SER A 43 6.53 -5.49 6.65
CA SER A 43 5.64 -5.56 7.80
C SER A 43 4.56 -6.64 7.60
N THR A 44 3.66 -6.82 8.58
CA THR A 44 2.57 -7.81 8.48
C THR A 44 1.25 -7.17 8.88
N LEU A 45 0.12 -7.77 8.48
CA LEU A 45 -1.20 -7.30 8.92
C LEU A 45 -1.39 -7.25 10.45
N ALA A 46 -0.63 -8.06 11.21
CA ALA A 46 -0.65 -8.03 12.67
C ALA A 46 0.17 -6.88 13.28
N LYS A 47 1.22 -6.44 12.57
CA LYS A 47 2.08 -5.30 12.94
C LYS A 47 2.37 -4.47 11.69
N PRO A 48 1.38 -3.70 11.19
CA PRO A 48 1.51 -3.00 9.93
C PRO A 48 2.42 -1.79 10.08
N VAL A 49 3.34 -1.60 9.13
CA VAL A 49 4.10 -0.35 9.00
C VAL A 49 3.56 0.35 7.76
N ILE A 50 2.94 1.50 7.98
CA ILE A 50 2.22 2.27 6.96
C ILE A 50 3.01 3.54 6.66
N SER A 51 3.03 3.94 5.40
CA SER A 51 3.59 5.23 4.98
C SER A 51 2.77 6.41 5.49
N SER A 52 3.42 7.58 5.51
CA SER A 52 2.70 8.86 5.46
C SER A 52 1.83 8.93 4.20
N LEU A 53 0.78 9.74 4.24
CA LEU A 53 -0.16 9.90 3.14
C LEU A 53 0.57 10.27 1.83
N VAL A 54 0.55 9.37 0.84
CA VAL A 54 1.22 9.57 -0.45
C VAL A 54 0.23 10.15 -1.44
N LYS A 55 0.52 11.34 -1.97
CA LYS A 55 -0.30 11.96 -3.01
C LYS A 55 0.23 11.55 -4.38
N THR A 56 -0.64 11.02 -5.23
CA THR A 56 -0.35 10.72 -6.64
C THR A 56 -1.40 11.35 -7.53
N LYS A 57 -1.26 11.20 -8.85
CA LYS A 57 -2.29 11.59 -9.81
C LYS A 57 -3.64 10.87 -9.62
N PHE A 58 -3.65 9.73 -8.91
CA PHE A 58 -4.86 8.96 -8.62
C PHE A 58 -5.53 9.35 -7.31
N GLY A 59 -4.92 10.24 -6.52
CA GLY A 59 -5.44 10.68 -5.22
C GLY A 59 -4.45 10.43 -4.09
N TYR A 60 -4.95 9.97 -2.95
CA TYR A 60 -4.15 9.74 -1.76
C TYR A 60 -4.07 8.26 -1.43
N HIS A 61 -2.88 7.80 -1.06
CA HIS A 61 -2.60 6.40 -0.79
C HIS A 61 -1.94 6.23 0.58
N LEU A 62 -2.42 5.23 1.32
CA LEU A 62 -1.73 4.66 2.46
C LEU A 62 -1.14 3.33 2.00
N ILE A 63 0.17 3.18 2.13
CA ILE A 63 0.91 2.04 1.59
C ILE A 63 1.47 1.23 2.75
N MET A 64 1.33 -0.09 2.67
CA MET A 64 1.96 -1.09 3.53
C MET A 64 2.69 -2.09 2.64
N VAL A 65 3.83 -2.61 3.10
CA VAL A 65 4.61 -3.62 2.36
C VAL A 65 4.68 -4.92 3.15
N GLU A 66 4.24 -6.01 2.53
CA GLU A 66 4.26 -7.36 3.13
C GLU A 66 5.47 -8.20 2.68
N GLY A 67 6.17 -7.79 1.63
CA GLY A 67 7.36 -8.48 1.13
C GLY A 67 8.21 -7.60 0.21
N LYS A 68 9.52 -7.84 0.21
CA LYS A 68 10.48 -7.22 -0.71
C LYS A 68 11.44 -8.28 -1.24
N LYS A 69 11.79 -8.17 -2.52
CA LYS A 69 12.71 -9.05 -3.23
C LYS A 69 13.58 -8.24 -4.17
#